data_AF-A0A9C7GCA7-F1
#
_entry.id   AF-A0A9C7GCA7-F1
#
_cell.length_a   1.000
_cell.length_b   1.000
_cell.length_c   1.000
_cell.angle_alpha   90.00
_cell.angle_beta   90.00
_cell.angle_gamma   90.00
#
_symmetry.space_group_name_H-M   'P 1'
#
loop_
_entity.id
_entity.type
_entity.pdbx_description
1 polymer ?
#
loop_
_entity_poly.entity_id
_entity_poly.type
_entity_poly.pdbx_seq_one_letter_code
_entity_poly.pdbx_strand_id
1 'polypeptide(L)'
;MDSLLLPLMGVFIVVANIIAFVSYKKKKNLYFAAFTILLSAVLFGAIGGALAVFIIRDAFALFYGMQLAQYLLFNSIIVFIIAILVTIVKKYKQQSLFY
;
A
#
# COMPACT_ATOMS: atom_id res chain seq x y z
N MET A 1 23.72 0.69 4.85
CA MET A 1 22.43 1.38 4.61
C MET A 1 22.34 2.48 5.65
N ASP A 2 22.31 3.74 5.23
CA ASP A 2 22.27 4.88 6.15
C ASP A 2 21.12 4.73 7.15
N SER A 3 21.40 4.97 8.43
CA SER A 3 20.47 4.79 9.55
C SER A 3 19.16 5.57 9.41
N LEU A 4 19.09 6.51 8.47
CA LEU A 4 17.95 7.39 8.21
C LEU A 4 16.96 6.84 7.18
N LEU A 5 17.41 6.05 6.20
CA LEU A 5 16.55 5.54 5.12
C LEU A 5 15.63 4.42 5.58
N LEU A 6 16.10 3.56 6.48
CA LEU A 6 15.30 2.42 6.97
C LEU A 6 14.08 2.89 7.80
N PRO A 7 14.22 3.81 8.77
CA PRO A 7 13.07 4.40 9.47
C PRO A 7 12.15 5.16 8.53
N LEU A 8 12.70 5.89 7.55
CA LEU A 8 11.91 6.64 6.56
C LEU A 8 11.00 5.71 5.75
N MET A 9 11.48 4.51 5.40
CA MET A 9 10.68 3.51 4.68
C MET A 9 9.50 3.05 5.54
N GLY A 10 9.74 2.80 6.82
CA GLY A 10 8.70 2.49 7.79
C GLY A 10 7.63 3.58 7.88
N VAL A 11 8.03 4.85 7.90
CA VAL A 11 7.09 6.00 7.92
C VAL A 11 6.21 6.00 6.68
N PHE A 12 6.77 5.85 5.47
CA PHE A 12 5.99 5.80 4.24
C PHE A 12 4.97 4.65 4.23
N ILE A 13 5.37 3.48 4.72
CA ILE A 13 4.48 2.30 4.80
C ILE A 13 3.33 2.56 5.78
N VAL A 14 3.62 3.11 6.96
CA VAL A 14 2.61 3.43 7.96
C VAL A 14 1.63 4.47 7.41
N VAL A 15 2.12 5.54 6.80
CA VAL A 15 1.29 6.59 6.19
C VAL A 15 0.39 6.03 5.09
N ALA A 16 0.92 5.18 4.19
CA ALA A 16 0.13 4.55 3.13
C ALA A 16 -1.03 3.72 3.69
N ASN A 17 -0.77 2.94 4.74
CA ASN A 17 -1.80 2.14 5.40
C ASN A 17 -2.84 3.01 6.12
N ILE A 18 -2.45 4.11 6.75
CA ILE A 18 -3.38 5.07 7.36
C ILE A 18 -4.30 5.67 6.28
N ILE A 19 -3.75 6.09 5.14
CA ILE A 19 -4.53 6.62 4.01
C ILE A 19 -5.51 5.57 3.50
N ALA A 20 -5.06 4.32 3.34
CA ALA A 20 -5.89 3.21 2.92
C ALA A 20 -7.02 2.90 3.92
N PHE A 21 -6.74 2.98 5.22
CA PHE A 21 -7.74 2.79 6.28
C PHE A 21 -8.78 3.91 6.28
N VAL A 22 -8.37 5.17 6.11
CA VAL A 22 -9.30 6.31 5.97
C VAL A 22 -10.17 6.14 4.72
N SER A 23 -9.56 5.72 3.61
CA SER A 23 -10.24 5.42 2.35
C SER A 23 -11.28 4.31 2.50
N TYR A 24 -10.93 3.23 3.19
CA TYR A 24 -11.85 2.15 3.57
C TYR A 24 -13.01 2.67 4.41
N LYS A 25 -12.74 3.46 5.46
CA LYS A 25 -13.80 3.97 6.36
C LYS A 25 -14.81 4.83 5.60
N LYS A 26 -14.35 5.64 4.65
CA LYS A 26 -15.19 6.53 3.83
C LYS A 26 -16.08 5.77 2.84
N LYS A 27 -15.56 4.73 2.19
CA LYS A 27 -16.28 3.99 1.13
C LYS A 27 -16.88 2.65 1.59
N LYS A 28 -16.50 2.15 2.77
CA LYS A 28 -16.78 0.81 3.31
C LYS A 28 -16.45 -0.33 2.33
N ASN A 29 -15.46 -0.12 1.47
CA ASN A 29 -15.10 -1.04 0.40
C ASN A 29 -13.61 -1.39 0.45
N LEU A 30 -13.30 -2.67 0.66
CA LEU A 30 -11.94 -3.20 0.72
C LEU A 30 -11.21 -3.09 -0.63
N TYR A 31 -11.92 -3.20 -1.76
CA TYR A 31 -11.32 -3.01 -3.08
C TYR A 31 -10.77 -1.60 -3.26
N PHE A 32 -11.50 -0.60 -2.74
CA PHE A 32 -11.07 0.79 -2.80
C PHE A 32 -9.85 1.05 -1.90
N ALA A 33 -9.77 0.35 -0.77
CA ALA A 33 -8.60 0.39 0.11
C ALA A 33 -7.35 -0.19 -0.59
N ALA A 34 -7.46 -1.38 -1.21
CA ALA A 34 -6.38 -1.98 -1.98
C ALA A 34 -5.91 -1.07 -3.11
N PHE A 35 -6.85 -0.53 -3.89
CA PHE A 35 -6.55 0.43 -4.95
C PHE A 35 -5.84 1.69 -4.44
N THR A 36 -6.22 2.19 -3.26
CA THR A 36 -5.56 3.34 -2.64
C THR A 36 -4.10 3.02 -2.31
N ILE A 37 -3.81 1.83 -1.74
CA ILE A 37 -2.42 1.39 -1.46
C ILE A 37 -1.63 1.27 -2.77
N LEU A 38 -2.23 0.74 -3.83
CA LEU A 38 -1.60 0.64 -5.14
C LEU A 38 -1.19 2.01 -5.70
N LEU A 39 -2.06 3.02 -5.62
CA LEU A 39 -1.72 4.38 -6.02
C LEU A 39 -0.62 4.97 -5.14
N SER A 40 -0.69 4.73 -3.82
CA SER A 40 0.35 5.16 -2.90
C SER A 40 1.70 4.49 -3.18
N ALA A 41 1.74 3.26 -3.70
CA ALA A 41 2.98 2.59 -4.08
C ALA A 41 3.75 3.36 -5.16
N VAL A 42 3.04 3.83 -6.19
CA VAL A 42 3.65 4.63 -7.27
C VAL A 42 4.09 5.99 -6.74
N LEU A 43 3.20 6.68 -6.01
CA LEU A 43 3.48 8.03 -5.49
C LEU A 43 4.63 8.04 -4.48
N PHE A 44 4.57 7.19 -3.46
CA PHE A 44 5.61 7.12 -2.43
C PHE A 44 6.88 6.44 -2.93
N GLY A 45 6.80 5.56 -3.92
CA GLY A 45 7.97 5.06 -4.62
C GLY A 45 8.74 6.17 -5.33
N ALA A 46 8.04 7.01 -6.09
CA ALA A 46 8.64 8.15 -6.78
C ALA A 46 9.20 9.19 -5.80
N ILE A 47 8.41 9.58 -4.79
CA ILE A 47 8.82 10.56 -3.78
C ILE A 47 10.00 10.02 -2.95
N GLY A 48 9.93 8.78 -2.49
CA GLY A 48 10.99 8.13 -1.73
C GLY A 48 12.28 8.01 -2.52
N GLY A 49 12.20 7.66 -3.82
CA GLY A 49 13.34 7.63 -4.72
C GLY A 49 13.97 9.00 -4.91
N ALA A 50 13.16 10.03 -5.19
CA ALA A 50 13.64 11.40 -5.35
C ALA A 50 14.31 11.93 -4.07
N LEU A 51 13.71 11.68 -2.89
CA LEU A 51 14.28 12.05 -1.60
C LEU A 51 15.60 11.34 -1.33
N ALA A 52 15.70 10.04 -1.63
CA ALA A 52 16.93 9.29 -1.44
C ALA A 52 18.06 9.80 -2.35
N VAL A 53 17.77 10.10 -3.62
CA VAL A 53 18.72 10.73 -4.54
C VAL A 53 19.18 12.09 -4.02
N PHE A 54 18.27 12.89 -3.46
CA PHE A 54 18.62 14.20 -2.90
C PHE A 54 19.54 14.10 -1.67
N ILE A 55 19.32 13.11 -0.79
CA ILE A 55 20.08 12.93 0.45
C ILE A 55 21.46 12.32 0.18
N ILE A 56 21.51 11.22 -0.58
CA ILE A 56 22.74 10.47 -0.85
C ILE A 56 23.56 11.16 -1.94
N ARG A 57 22.90 11.97 -2.80
CA ARG A 57 23.49 12.60 -3.99
C ARG A 57 24.03 11.58 -5.00
N ASP A 58 23.38 10.42 -5.08
CA ASP A 58 23.69 9.33 -5.99
C ASP A 58 22.42 8.89 -6.72
N ALA A 59 22.52 8.68 -8.04
CA ALA A 59 21.43 8.16 -8.87
C ALA A 59 21.01 6.73 -8.46
N PHE A 60 21.93 5.92 -7.93
CA PHE A 60 21.61 4.59 -7.42
C PHE A 60 20.71 4.63 -6.17
N ALA A 61 20.57 5.78 -5.52
CA ALA A 61 19.60 5.93 -4.43
C ALA A 61 18.14 5.78 -4.89
N LEU A 62 17.85 5.88 -6.19
CA LEU A 62 16.51 5.67 -6.74
C LEU A 62 15.98 4.25 -6.46
N PHE A 63 16.87 3.26 -6.31
CA PHE A 63 16.52 1.88 -5.93
C PHE A 63 15.81 1.78 -4.58
N TYR A 64 16.06 2.71 -3.66
CA TYR A 64 15.32 2.80 -2.40
C TYR A 64 13.82 3.06 -2.65
N GLY A 65 13.50 3.99 -3.54
CA GLY A 65 12.12 4.29 -3.93
C GLY A 65 11.42 3.09 -4.58
N MET A 66 12.13 2.37 -5.45
CA MET A 66 11.61 1.14 -6.06
C MET A 66 11.34 0.05 -5.03
N GLN A 67 12.21 -0.11 -4.03
CA GLN A 67 12.02 -1.07 -2.96
C GLN A 67 10.80 -0.71 -2.09
N LEU A 68 10.62 0.57 -1.75
CA LEU A 68 9.43 1.06 -1.06
C LEU A 68 8.14 0.82 -1.87
N ALA A 69 8.17 1.11 -3.18
CA ALA A 69 7.06 0.84 -4.08
C ALA A 69 6.70 -0.65 -4.11
N GLN A 70 7.71 -1.52 -4.16
CA GLN A 70 7.54 -2.97 -4.16
C GLN A 70 6.83 -3.45 -2.89
N TYR A 71 7.25 -2.99 -1.70
CA TYR A 71 6.59 -3.33 -0.44
C TYR A 71 5.10 -2.94 -0.43
N LEU A 72 4.79 -1.73 -0.91
CA LEU A 72 3.42 -1.24 -0.99
C LEU A 72 2.58 -1.98 -2.04
N LEU A 73 3.19 -2.38 -3.17
CA LEU A 73 2.55 -3.21 -4.18
C LEU A 73 2.13 -4.57 -3.62
N PHE A 74 3.03 -5.27 -2.94
CA PHE A 74 2.71 -6.54 -2.29
C PHE A 74 1.62 -6.38 -1.24
N ASN A 75 1.68 -5.30 -0.44
CA ASN A 75 0.64 -4.98 0.52
C ASN A 75 -0.74 -4.80 -0.16
N SER A 76 -0.80 -4.04 -1.25
CA SER A 76 -2.03 -3.88 -2.04
C SER A 76 -2.59 -5.21 -2.54
N ILE A 77 -1.74 -6.11 -3.03
CA ILE A 77 -2.16 -7.43 -3.53
C ILE A 77 -2.79 -8.25 -2.40
N ILE A 78 -2.18 -8.26 -1.22
CA ILE A 78 -2.72 -8.96 -0.05
C ILE A 78 -4.10 -8.43 0.31
N VAL A 79 -4.26 -7.10 0.40
CA VAL A 79 -5.56 -6.47 0.72
C VAL A 79 -6.60 -6.76 -0.36
N PHE A 80 -6.19 -6.80 -1.63
CA PHE A 80 -7.07 -7.15 -2.74
C PHE A 80 -7.57 -8.60 -2.65
N ILE A 81 -6.70 -9.56 -2.34
CA ILE A 81 -7.09 -10.97 -2.12
C ILE A 81 -8.08 -11.07 -0.95
N ILE A 82 -7.83 -10.36 0.15
CA ILE A 82 -8.76 -10.29 1.28
C ILE A 82 -10.12 -9.73 0.84
N ALA A 83 -10.14 -8.69 0.00
CA ALA A 83 -11.38 -8.11 -0.53
C ALA A 83 -12.20 -9.15 -1.33
N ILE A 84 -11.54 -9.98 -2.14
CA ILE A 84 -12.17 -11.08 -2.88
C ILE A 84 -12.78 -12.10 -1.91
N LEU A 85 -12.00 -12.58 -0.93
CA LEU A 85 -12.47 -13.57 0.04
C LEU A 85 -13.68 -13.08 0.83
N VAL A 86 -13.64 -11.84 1.33
CA VAL A 86 -14.76 -11.23 2.06
C VAL A 86 -16.02 -11.15 1.18
N THR A 87 -15.85 -10.84 -0.10
CA THR A 87 -16.96 -10.76 -1.06
C THR A 87 -17.57 -12.13 -1.31
N ILE A 88 -16.74 -13.16 -1.47
CA ILE A 88 -17.19 -14.55 -1.63
C ILE A 88 -17.95 -15.02 -0.39
N VAL A 89 -17.41 -14.84 0.81
CA VAL A 89 -18.05 -15.25 2.08
C VAL A 89 -19.40 -14.55 2.27
N LYS A 90 -19.47 -13.24 1.97
CA LYS A 90 -20.74 -12.49 2.03
C LYS A 90 -21.78 -13.05 1.07
N LYS A 91 -21.38 -13.42 -0.15
CA LYS A 91 -22.28 -14.00 -1.16
C LYS A 91 -22.88 -15.32 -0.68
N TYR A 92 -22.06 -16.24 -0.14
CA TYR A 92 -22.55 -17.52 0.36
C TYR A 92 -23.47 -17.38 1.58
N LYS A 93 -23.13 -16.51 2.54
CA LYS A 93 -23.98 -16.24 3.70
C LYS A 93 -25.34 -15.66 3.32
N GLN A 94 -25.38 -14.80 2.29
CA GLN A 94 -26.64 -14.24 1.81
C GLN A 94 -27.49 -15.32 1.13
N GLN A 95 -26.88 -16.23 0.36
CA GLN A 95 -27.59 -17.32 -0.29
C GLN A 95 -28.16 -18.33 0.70
N SER A 96 -27.47 -18.64 1.81
CA SER A 96 -27.97 -19.55 2.86
C SER A 96 -29.08 -18.96 3.73
N LEU A 97 -29.37 -17.65 3.62
CA LEU A 97 -30.42 -16.97 4.40
C LEU A 97 -31.76 -16.89 3.63
N PHE A 98 -31.73 -17.18 2.32
CA PHE A 98 -32.89 -17.22 1.44
C PHE A 98 -33.42 -18.64 1.16
N TYR A 99 -32.73 -19.67 1.67
CA TYR A 99 -33.17 -21.07 1.70
C TYR A 99 -33.38 -21.49 3.15
#